data_AF-A0A2S8BIE1-F1
#
_entry.id   AF-A0A2S8BIE1-F1
#
_cell.length_a   1.000
_cell.length_b   1.000
_cell.length_c   1.000
_cell.angle_alpha   90.00
_cell.angle_beta   90.00
_cell.angle_gamma   90.00
#
_symmetry.space_group_name_H-M   'P 1'
#
loop_
_entity.id
_entity.type
_entity.pdbx_description
1 polymer ?
#
loop_
_entity_poly.entity_id
_entity_poly.type
_entity_poly.pdbx_seq_one_letter_code
_entity_poly.pdbx_strand_id
1 'polypeptide(L)'
;MLGGFSQGAALAGYVTSAEIPKEIPAEYRSYVPQPMPPEVANHVAAVTLFGTPSPEFLQPNGAPPVRIGPLYAPKTLELCADGDTICNGSPAGGPPIAHASYGVNGMTDQAADFAASHL
;
A
#
# COMPACT_ATOMS: atom_id res chain seq x y z
N MET A 1 -9.70 9.45 4.68
CA MET A 1 -8.28 9.43 4.29
C MET A 1 -7.66 8.16 4.83
N LEU A 2 -6.92 7.43 4.00
CA LEU A 2 -6.11 6.27 4.40
C LEU A 2 -4.66 6.51 3.97
N GLY A 3 -3.72 5.93 4.70
CA GLY A 3 -2.33 5.94 4.28
C GLY A 3 -1.50 4.95 5.08
N GLY A 4 -0.27 4.74 4.63
CA GLY A 4 0.63 3.80 5.28
C GLY A 4 2.05 3.91 4.77
N PHE A 5 2.99 3.52 5.61
CA PHE A 5 4.42 3.42 5.30
C PHE A 5 4.89 1.98 5.44
N SER A 6 5.68 1.48 4.48
CA SER A 6 6.30 0.15 4.53
C SER A 6 5.25 -0.96 4.76
N GLN A 7 5.36 -1.76 5.82
CA GLN A 7 4.33 -2.74 6.19
C GLN A 7 2.93 -2.13 6.37
N GLY A 8 2.84 -0.90 6.90
CA GLY A 8 1.57 -0.18 7.01
C GLY A 8 0.98 0.17 5.64
N ALA A 9 1.82 0.44 4.63
CA ALA A 9 1.38 0.63 3.25
C ALA A 9 0.79 -0.66 2.67
N ALA A 10 1.43 -1.81 2.94
CA ALA A 10 0.89 -3.11 2.54
C ALA A 10 -0.49 -3.38 3.17
N LEU A 11 -0.63 -3.14 4.48
CA LEU A 11 -1.91 -3.31 5.18
C LEU A 11 -3.00 -2.38 4.63
N ALA A 12 -2.68 -1.10 4.40
CA ALA A 12 -3.62 -0.16 3.77
C ALA A 12 -4.01 -0.61 2.35
N GLY A 13 -3.06 -1.16 1.59
CA GLY A 13 -3.32 -1.73 0.28
C GLY A 13 -4.22 -2.97 0.32
N TYR A 14 -4.06 -3.86 1.30
CA TYR A 14 -4.97 -5.01 1.49
C TYR A 14 -6.37 -4.57 1.91
N VAL A 15 -6.49 -3.58 2.80
CA VAL A 15 -7.78 -3.01 3.23
C VAL A 15 -8.55 -2.37 2.06
N THR A 16 -7.82 -1.84 1.08
CA THR A 16 -8.39 -1.21 -0.13
C THR A 16 -8.50 -2.18 -1.30
N SER A 17 -8.25 -3.48 -1.10
CA SER A 17 -8.42 -4.49 -2.13
C SER A 17 -9.89 -4.82 -2.36
N ALA A 18 -10.23 -5.18 -3.60
CA ALA A 18 -11.58 -5.56 -3.99
C ALA A 18 -11.91 -7.03 -3.67
N GLU A 19 -10.90 -7.83 -3.35
CA GLU A 19 -11.01 -9.26 -3.13
C GLU A 19 -10.02 -9.73 -2.07
N ILE A 20 -10.33 -10.86 -1.43
CA ILE A 20 -9.36 -11.56 -0.58
C ILE A 20 -8.30 -12.17 -1.52
N PRO A 21 -7.00 -11.88 -1.35
CA PRO A 21 -5.97 -12.41 -2.23
C PRO A 21 -6.02 -13.95 -2.26
N LYS A 22 -5.98 -14.52 -3.47
CA LYS A 22 -6.03 -15.98 -3.68
C LYS A 22 -4.86 -16.71 -3.02
N GLU A 23 -3.75 -15.99 -2.82
CA GLU A 23 -2.53 -16.47 -2.18
C GLU A 23 -2.69 -16.69 -0.67
N ILE A 24 -3.77 -16.18 -0.05
CA ILE A 24 -4.11 -16.50 1.34
C ILE A 24 -4.55 -17.97 1.45
N PRO A 25 -3.88 -18.79 2.30
CA PRO A 25 -4.25 -20.18 2.52
C PRO A 25 -5.68 -20.34 3.05
N ALA A 26 -6.34 -21.44 2.70
CA ALA A 26 -7.76 -21.67 2.98
C ALA A 26 -8.06 -21.64 4.50
N GLU A 27 -7.13 -22.15 5.31
CA GLU A 27 -7.18 -22.18 6.76
C GLU A 27 -7.18 -20.77 7.39
N TYR A 28 -6.67 -19.75 6.70
CA TYR A 28 -6.65 -18.37 7.20
C TYR A 28 -7.82 -17.51 6.69
N ARG A 29 -8.58 -17.97 5.69
CA ARG A 29 -9.62 -17.15 5.04
C ARG A 29 -10.72 -16.69 5.99
N SER A 30 -11.07 -17.47 7.01
CA SER A 30 -12.08 -17.07 8.01
C SER A 30 -11.63 -15.93 8.92
N TYR A 31 -10.32 -15.66 9.00
CA TYR A 31 -9.75 -14.58 9.79
C TYR A 31 -9.52 -13.30 8.98
N VAL A 32 -9.66 -13.37 7.65
CA VAL A 32 -9.49 -12.21 6.77
C VAL A 32 -10.85 -11.51 6.61
N PRO A 33 -10.93 -10.19 6.88
CA PRO A 33 -12.15 -9.43 6.64
C PRO A 33 -12.58 -9.49 5.17
N GLN A 34 -13.89 -9.43 4.93
CA GLN A 34 -14.40 -9.21 3.58
C GLN A 34 -13.97 -7.82 3.07
N PRO A 35 -13.87 -7.64 1.73
CA PRO A 35 -13.59 -6.33 1.13
C PRO A 35 -14.50 -5.24 1.69
N MET A 36 -13.94 -4.04 1.85
CA MET A 36 -14.68 -2.91 2.42
C MET A 36 -15.93 -2.62 1.57
N PRO A 37 -17.13 -2.52 2.19
CA PRO A 37 -18.35 -2.21 1.47
C PRO A 37 -18.26 -0.85 0.73
N PRO A 38 -18.85 -0.71 -0.48
CA PRO A 38 -18.75 0.51 -1.28
C PRO A 38 -19.19 1.78 -0.54
N GLU A 39 -20.22 1.69 0.30
CA GLU A 39 -20.71 2.81 1.11
C GLU A 39 -19.66 3.33 2.09
N VAL A 40 -18.84 2.46 2.67
CA VAL A 40 -17.71 2.85 3.53
C VAL A 40 -16.56 3.37 2.68
N ALA A 41 -16.28 2.71 1.55
CA ALA A 41 -15.23 3.12 0.60
C ALA A 41 -15.43 4.54 0.07
N ASN A 42 -16.68 4.99 -0.06
CA ASN A 42 -17.05 6.34 -0.51
C ASN A 42 -16.67 7.44 0.49
N HIS A 43 -16.45 7.11 1.76
CA HIS A 43 -15.95 8.06 2.76
C HIS A 43 -14.42 8.24 2.72
N VAL A 44 -13.71 7.43 1.94
CA VAL A 44 -12.26 7.59 1.75
C VAL A 44 -12.03 8.56 0.59
N ALA A 45 -11.59 9.78 0.90
CA ALA A 45 -11.23 10.79 -0.10
C ALA A 45 -9.97 10.43 -0.92
N ALA A 46 -8.89 10.01 -0.23
CA ALA A 46 -7.65 9.58 -0.85
C ALA A 46 -6.94 8.49 -0.03
N VAL A 47 -6.03 7.78 -0.71
CA VAL A 47 -5.11 6.77 -0.17
C VAL A 47 -3.68 7.17 -0.54
N THR A 48 -2.79 7.32 0.44
CA THR A 48 -1.38 7.67 0.19
C THR A 48 -0.44 6.63 0.80
N LEU A 49 0.34 5.97 -0.04
CA LEU A 49 1.18 4.83 0.35
C LEU A 49 2.65 5.15 0.11
N PHE A 50 3.49 4.94 1.12
CA PHE A 50 4.92 5.24 1.07
C PHE A 50 5.72 3.94 1.19
N GLY A 51 6.60 3.67 0.23
CA GLY A 51 7.40 2.47 0.23
C GLY A 51 6.56 1.19 0.26
N THR A 52 5.44 1.14 -0.48
CA THR A 52 4.61 -0.06 -0.62
C THR A 52 5.50 -1.23 -1.05
N PRO A 53 5.60 -2.31 -0.25
CA PRO A 53 6.48 -3.42 -0.61
C PRO A 53 6.09 -4.05 -1.95
N SER A 54 7.08 -4.25 -2.80
CA SER A 54 6.87 -4.86 -4.11
C SER A 54 6.55 -6.36 -3.98
N PRO A 55 5.97 -6.99 -5.02
CA PRO A 55 5.78 -8.44 -5.04
C PRO A 55 7.07 -9.22 -4.79
N GLU A 56 8.21 -8.76 -5.33
CA GLU A 56 9.53 -9.37 -5.18
C GLU A 56 10.02 -9.35 -3.73
N PHE A 57 9.66 -8.31 -2.97
CA PHE A 57 9.96 -8.22 -1.54
C PHE A 57 9.01 -9.10 -0.70
N LEU A 58 7.73 -9.17 -1.08
CA LEU A 58 6.69 -9.87 -0.31
C LEU A 58 6.71 -11.40 -0.50
N GLN A 59 6.91 -11.87 -1.74
CA GLN A 59 6.86 -13.28 -2.12
C GLN A 59 7.76 -14.20 -1.27
N PRO A 60 9.04 -13.87 -1.01
CA PRO A 60 9.91 -14.73 -0.18
C PRO A 60 9.40 -14.92 1.26
N ASN A 61 8.59 -13.99 1.76
CA ASN A 61 8.01 -14.01 3.09
C ASN A 61 6.60 -14.62 3.13
N GLY A 62 6.11 -15.13 1.99
CA GLY A 62 4.76 -15.70 1.88
C GLY A 62 3.63 -14.67 1.95
N ALA A 63 3.95 -13.38 1.82
CA ALA A 63 2.94 -12.33 1.82
C ALA A 63 2.34 -12.16 0.42
N PRO A 64 1.00 -12.00 0.29
CA PRO A 64 0.37 -11.78 -0.99
C PRO A 64 0.79 -10.44 -1.59
N PRO A 65 0.87 -10.29 -2.93
CA PRO A 65 1.10 -8.99 -3.53
C PRO A 65 -0.03 -8.02 -3.19
N VAL A 66 0.32 -6.74 -2.99
CA VAL A 66 -0.65 -5.67 -2.73
C VAL A 66 -1.38 -5.34 -4.04
N ARG A 67 -2.73 -5.32 -3.99
CA ARG A 67 -3.59 -4.99 -5.14
C ARG A 67 -4.67 -4.01 -4.72
N ILE A 68 -4.57 -2.77 -5.17
CA ILE A 68 -5.55 -1.72 -4.91
C ILE A 68 -6.81 -1.97 -5.75
N GLY A 69 -7.98 -1.95 -5.10
CA GLY A 69 -9.27 -2.15 -5.76
C GLY A 69 -9.71 -0.95 -6.62
N PRO A 70 -10.64 -1.15 -7.57
CA PRO A 70 -11.04 -0.12 -8.53
C PRO A 70 -11.73 1.08 -7.89
N LEU A 71 -12.35 0.91 -6.71
CA LEU A 71 -12.95 2.02 -5.95
C LEU A 71 -11.89 2.98 -5.36
N TYR A 72 -10.63 2.53 -5.24
CA TYR A 72 -9.53 3.29 -4.64
C TYR A 72 -8.45 3.68 -5.65
N ALA A 73 -8.28 2.91 -6.72
CA ALA A 73 -7.31 3.17 -7.78
C ALA A 73 -7.26 4.64 -8.26
N PRO A 74 -8.39 5.31 -8.58
CA PRO A 74 -8.34 6.71 -9.05
C PRO A 74 -7.95 7.73 -7.97
N LYS A 75 -7.98 7.33 -6.69
CA LYS A 75 -7.70 8.19 -5.52
C LYS A 75 -6.53 7.68 -4.68
N THR A 76 -5.65 6.87 -5.30
CA THR A 76 -4.46 6.32 -4.65
C THR A 76 -3.20 6.94 -5.24
N LEU A 77 -2.29 7.35 -4.37
CA LEU A 77 -0.95 7.76 -4.72
C LEU A 77 0.05 6.83 -4.02
N GLU A 78 0.87 6.13 -4.82
CA GLU A 78 1.97 5.30 -4.33
C GLU A 78 3.29 6.03 -4.56
N LEU A 79 4.06 6.19 -3.48
CA LEU A 79 5.31 6.92 -3.44
C LEU A 79 6.43 5.94 -3.12
N CYS A 80 7.34 5.79 -4.08
CA CYS A 80 8.54 4.97 -3.94
C CYS A 80 9.75 5.87 -4.16
N ALA A 81 10.56 6.08 -3.11
CA ALA A 81 11.75 6.91 -3.18
C ALA A 81 12.80 6.26 -4.10
N ASP A 82 13.57 7.08 -4.82
CA ASP A 82 14.66 6.54 -5.63
C ASP A 82 15.68 5.80 -4.75
N GLY A 83 16.08 4.61 -5.21
CA GLY A 83 16.91 3.69 -4.44
C GLY A 83 16.18 2.91 -3.33
N ASP A 84 14.87 3.03 -3.14
CA ASP A 84 14.12 2.21 -2.19
C ASP A 84 13.84 0.80 -2.74
N THR A 85 14.69 -0.15 -2.35
CA THR A 85 14.61 -1.56 -2.79
C THR A 85 13.43 -2.32 -2.20
N ILE A 86 12.69 -1.75 -1.24
CA ILE A 86 11.48 -2.39 -0.70
C ILE A 86 10.33 -2.27 -1.70
N CYS A 87 10.21 -1.14 -2.40
CA CYS A 87 9.08 -0.85 -3.28
C CYS A 87 9.39 -0.89 -4.78
N ASN A 88 10.66 -0.86 -5.17
CA ASN A 88 11.04 -0.70 -6.59
C ASN A 88 11.21 -2.02 -7.38
N GLY A 89 10.96 -3.18 -6.77
CA GLY A 89 11.09 -4.49 -7.44
C GLY A 89 12.51 -5.06 -7.51
N SER A 90 13.48 -4.43 -6.85
CA SER A 90 14.83 -4.99 -6.71
C SER A 90 14.79 -6.31 -5.90
N PRO A 91 15.76 -7.21 -6.10
CA PRO A 91 15.89 -8.40 -5.26
C PRO A 91 15.89 -8.06 -3.76
N ALA A 92 15.26 -8.91 -2.96
CA ALA A 92 15.14 -8.69 -1.53
C ALA A 92 16.51 -8.47 -0.87
N GLY A 93 16.65 -7.33 -0.19
CA GLY A 93 17.83 -6.91 0.55
C GLY A 93 17.41 -6.02 1.73
N GLY A 94 18.34 -5.71 2.64
CA GLY A 94 18.04 -4.83 3.78
C GLY A 94 17.56 -3.45 3.32
N PRO A 95 16.68 -2.78 4.09
CA PRO A 95 16.10 -1.52 3.67
C PRO A 95 17.19 -0.45 3.50
N PRO A 96 17.25 0.22 2.34
CA PRO A 96 18.21 1.29 2.10
C PRO A 96 17.80 2.54 2.87
N ILE A 97 18.74 3.49 3.01
CA ILE A 97 18.47 4.80 3.63
C ILE A 97 17.27 5.49 2.95
N ALA A 98 17.09 5.29 1.64
CA ALA A 98 15.95 5.78 0.88
C ALA A 98 14.60 5.35 1.51
N HIS A 99 14.49 4.12 1.99
CA HIS A 99 13.26 3.61 2.63
C HIS A 99 12.91 4.35 3.93
N ALA A 100 13.91 4.86 4.66
CA ALA A 100 13.70 5.63 5.89
C ALA A 100 13.54 7.14 5.62
N SER A 101 13.65 7.59 4.37
CA SER A 101 13.78 9.02 4.03
C SER A 101 12.46 9.75 3.78
N TYR A 102 11.32 9.05 3.70
CA TYR A 102 10.03 9.64 3.30
C TYR A 102 9.60 10.85 4.14
N GLY A 103 9.95 10.87 5.43
CA GLY A 103 9.62 11.99 6.31
C GLY A 103 10.38 13.29 6.03
N VAL A 104 11.44 13.25 5.20
CA VAL A 104 12.31 14.40 4.92
C VAL A 104 12.63 14.60 3.44
N ASN A 105 12.18 13.70 2.56
CA ASN A 105 12.49 13.76 1.12
C ASN A 105 11.44 14.52 0.29
N GLY A 106 10.48 15.18 0.95
CA GLY A 106 9.41 15.98 0.32
C GLY A 106 8.21 15.17 -0.18
N MET A 107 8.26 13.85 -0.18
CA MET A 107 7.13 13.02 -0.63
C MET A 107 5.93 13.11 0.32
N THR A 108 6.14 13.43 1.60
CA THR A 108 5.03 13.72 2.53
C THR A 108 4.23 14.94 2.11
N ASP A 109 4.89 15.98 1.59
CA ASP A 109 4.21 17.18 1.09
C ASP A 109 3.45 16.85 -0.20
N GLN A 110 4.06 16.08 -1.12
CA GLN A 110 3.39 15.59 -2.32
C GLN A 110 2.12 14.78 -1.99
N ALA A 111 2.18 13.92 -0.97
CA ALA A 111 1.04 13.16 -0.50
C ALA A 111 -0.05 14.05 0.12
N ALA A 112 0.34 15.08 0.87
CA ALA A 112 -0.58 16.03 1.47
C ALA A 112 -1.32 16.83 0.39
N ASP A 113 -0.60 17.31 -0.64
CA ASP A 113 -1.19 18.03 -1.77
C ASP A 113 -2.16 17.15 -2.57
N PHE A 114 -1.75 15.91 -2.87
CA PHE A 114 -2.62 14.93 -3.52
C PHE A 114 -3.91 14.72 -2.73
N ALA A 115 -3.77 14.46 -1.43
CA ALA A 115 -4.91 14.27 -0.54
C ALA A 115 -5.84 15.47 -0.50
N ALA A 116 -5.30 16.68 -0.35
CA ALA A 116 -6.07 17.91 -0.29
C ALA A 116 -6.87 18.14 -1.58
N SER A 117 -6.34 17.76 -2.74
CA SER A 117 -7.05 17.87 -4.03
C SER A 117 -8.22 16.89 -4.20
N HIS A 118 -8.40 15.93 -3.28
CA HIS A 118 -9.46 14.91 -3.32
C HIS A 118 -10.51 15.06 -2.21
N LEU A 119 -10.42 16.13 -1.39
CA LEU A 119 -11.39 16.44 -0.32
C LEU A 119 -12.65 17.14 -0.83
#